data_AF-A0A0H3K956-F1
#
_entry.id   AF-A0A0H3K956-F1
#
_cell.length_a   1.000
_cell.length_b   1.000
_cell.length_c   1.000
_cell.angle_alpha   90.00
_cell.angle_beta   90.00
_cell.angle_gamma   90.00
#
_symmetry.space_group_name_H-M   'P 1'
#
loop_
_entity.id
_entity.type
_entity.pdbx_description
1 polymer ?
#
loop_
_entity_poly.entity_id
_entity_poly.type
_entity_poly.pdbx_seq_one_letter_code
_entity_poly.pdbx_strand_id
1 'polypeptide(L)'
;MAIKMIINELKSCKLKFSKQALTFVPIIVTILFILFINWYLNVNLWNGRQISLFTASFNAITSLLISINVYQVINFEENIGHFNHILGKANRLNWLNASMIFTYTITAICILLASINLLWHSHDMKITLMFIGVSLFFNVIILLLLFIFSIFIKDVMAIVVGVLMFIFNVYFGLEVLGDHSWFYLPITYATRYVYMFIEGSIPVTLTLAIYIIITLLLAVLLFKGFNKWSGRTIKD
;
A
#
# COMPACT_ATOMS: atom_id res chain seq x y z
N MET A 1 -14.05 24.99 -1.45
CA MET A 1 -15.22 24.11 -1.68
C MET A 1 -14.82 22.64 -1.91
N ALA A 2 -13.83 22.34 -2.77
CA ALA A 2 -13.38 20.97 -3.06
C ALA A 2 -12.87 20.16 -1.84
N ILE A 3 -12.01 20.73 -1.00
CA ILE A 3 -11.45 20.06 0.20
C ILE A 3 -12.56 19.66 1.18
N LYS A 4 -13.57 20.52 1.39
CA LYS A 4 -14.70 20.25 2.29
C LYS A 4 -15.51 19.04 1.82
N MET A 5 -15.64 18.83 0.51
CA MET A 5 -16.35 17.67 -0.05
C MET A 5 -15.57 16.37 0.17
N ILE A 6 -14.25 16.39 -0.01
CA ILE A 6 -13.39 15.21 0.26
C ILE A 6 -13.44 14.83 1.75
N ILE A 7 -13.41 15.81 2.67
CA ILE A 7 -13.51 15.55 4.11
C ILE A 7 -14.85 14.89 4.46
N ASN A 8 -15.95 15.29 3.81
CA ASN A 8 -17.26 14.68 4.05
C ASN A 8 -17.29 13.24 3.55
N GLU A 9 -16.73 12.95 2.37
CA GLU A 9 -16.61 11.57 1.87
C GLU A 9 -15.70 10.72 2.76
N LEU A 10 -14.62 11.30 3.31
CA LEU A 10 -13.74 10.61 4.26
C LEU A 10 -14.48 10.27 5.57
N LYS A 11 -15.29 11.20 6.09
CA LYS A 11 -16.16 10.92 7.25
C LYS A 11 -17.15 9.80 6.95
N SER A 12 -17.72 9.78 5.75
CA SER A 12 -18.59 8.69 5.29
C SER A 12 -17.85 7.35 5.26
N CYS A 13 -16.65 7.29 4.66
CA CYS A 13 -15.81 6.08 4.66
C CYS A 13 -15.52 5.61 6.08
N LYS A 14 -15.12 6.51 6.98
CA LYS A 14 -14.88 6.18 8.39
C LYS A 14 -16.13 5.59 9.04
N LEU A 15 -17.30 6.22 8.86
CA LEU A 15 -18.56 5.70 9.44
C LEU A 15 -18.93 4.32 8.88
N LYS A 16 -18.76 4.10 7.57
CA LYS A 16 -19.06 2.84 6.89
C LYS A 16 -18.15 1.70 7.36
N PHE A 17 -16.85 1.95 7.45
CA PHE A 17 -15.85 0.89 7.56
C PHE A 17 -15.22 0.74 8.95
N SER A 18 -15.25 1.77 9.82
CA SER A 18 -14.58 1.71 11.14
C SER A 18 -15.06 0.61 12.08
N LYS A 19 -16.23 0.02 11.85
CA LYS A 19 -16.79 -1.07 12.66
C LYS A 19 -16.68 -2.45 12.00
N GLN A 20 -16.19 -2.51 10.76
CA GLN A 20 -16.06 -3.78 10.03
C GLN A 20 -14.76 -4.48 10.44
N ALA A 21 -14.85 -5.79 10.67
CA ALA A 21 -13.71 -6.59 11.10
C ALA A 21 -12.53 -6.54 10.12
N LEU A 22 -12.82 -6.53 8.80
CA LEU A 22 -11.80 -6.48 7.74
C LEU A 22 -10.88 -5.25 7.84
N THR A 23 -11.37 -4.12 8.36
CA THR A 23 -10.59 -2.89 8.57
C THR A 23 -9.42 -3.11 9.53
N PHE A 24 -9.60 -4.02 10.50
CA PHE A 24 -8.62 -4.30 11.55
C PHE A 24 -7.67 -5.45 11.20
N VAL A 25 -7.99 -6.26 10.18
CA VAL A 25 -7.15 -7.40 9.77
C VAL A 25 -5.72 -6.96 9.45
N PRO A 26 -5.46 -5.87 8.69
CA PRO A 26 -4.10 -5.42 8.42
C PRO A 26 -3.29 -5.05 9.68
N ILE A 27 -3.97 -4.48 10.68
CA ILE A 27 -3.36 -4.11 11.96
C ILE A 27 -3.00 -5.37 12.75
N ILE A 28 -3.91 -6.34 12.81
CA ILE A 28 -3.67 -7.63 13.48
C ILE A 28 -2.52 -8.37 12.80
N VAL A 29 -2.51 -8.44 11.47
CA VAL A 29 -1.43 -9.07 10.70
C VAL A 29 -0.08 -8.37 10.96
N THR A 30 -0.08 -7.05 11.07
CA THR A 30 1.12 -6.28 11.43
C THR A 30 1.65 -6.65 12.82
N ILE A 31 0.77 -6.75 13.82
CA ILE A 31 1.15 -7.17 15.18
C ILE A 31 1.72 -8.60 15.15
N LEU A 32 1.05 -9.53 14.47
CA LEU A 32 1.51 -10.91 14.33
C LEU A 32 2.87 -10.99 13.62
N PHE A 33 3.08 -10.20 12.57
CA PHE A 33 4.36 -10.10 11.89
C PHE A 33 5.46 -9.62 12.84
N ILE A 34 5.20 -8.57 13.63
CA ILE A 34 6.17 -8.04 14.61
C ILE A 34 6.52 -9.09 15.65
N LEU A 35 5.53 -9.78 16.21
CA LEU A 35 5.77 -10.85 17.17
C LEU A 35 6.60 -11.98 16.56
N PHE A 36 6.26 -12.39 15.34
CA PHE A 36 6.96 -13.45 14.62
C PHE A 36 8.42 -13.07 14.30
N ILE A 37 8.67 -11.89 13.76
CA ILE A 37 10.02 -11.48 13.37
C ILE A 37 10.93 -11.26 14.59
N ASN A 38 10.38 -10.75 15.69
CA ASN A 38 11.12 -10.61 16.94
C ASN A 38 11.48 -11.98 17.53
N TRP A 39 10.55 -12.93 17.50
CA TRP A 39 10.81 -14.32 17.89
C TRP A 39 11.84 -14.99 16.98
N TYR A 40 11.73 -14.80 15.66
CA TYR A 40 12.63 -15.40 14.68
C TYR A 40 14.07 -14.86 14.79
N LEU A 41 14.21 -13.54 14.91
CA LEU A 41 15.52 -12.91 15.03
C LEU A 41 16.16 -13.19 16.39
N ASN A 42 15.36 -13.27 17.46
CA ASN A 42 15.77 -13.60 18.83
C ASN A 42 17.01 -12.85 19.34
N VAL A 43 17.13 -11.57 18.98
CA VAL A 43 18.23 -10.69 19.41
C VAL A 43 17.66 -9.33 19.80
N ASN A 44 18.17 -8.77 20.91
CA ASN A 44 17.69 -7.51 21.46
C ASN A 44 18.07 -6.29 20.62
N LEU A 45 19.29 -6.26 20.07
CA LEU A 45 19.79 -5.16 19.24
C LEU A 45 20.01 -5.64 17.80
N TRP A 46 19.41 -4.96 16.84
CA TRP A 46 19.50 -5.34 15.43
C TRP A 46 20.66 -4.65 14.72
N ASN A 47 21.45 -5.44 14.00
CA ASN A 47 22.45 -4.95 13.05
C ASN A 47 21.83 -4.65 11.68
N GLY A 48 22.62 -4.09 10.76
CA GLY A 48 22.15 -3.69 9.43
C GLY A 48 21.48 -4.80 8.63
N ARG A 49 21.92 -6.06 8.78
CA ARG A 49 21.32 -7.22 8.09
C ARG A 49 19.92 -7.53 8.65
N GLN A 50 19.77 -7.51 9.97
CA GLN A 50 18.49 -7.75 10.64
C GLN A 50 17.48 -6.63 10.34
N ILE A 51 17.94 -5.38 10.35
CA ILE A 51 17.13 -4.21 9.95
C ILE A 51 16.67 -4.34 8.50
N SER A 52 17.59 -4.70 7.60
CA SER A 52 17.26 -4.89 6.17
C SER A 52 16.23 -6.00 5.99
N LEU A 53 16.42 -7.14 6.65
CA LEU A 53 15.46 -8.25 6.60
C LEU A 53 14.08 -7.84 7.11
N PHE A 54 14.01 -7.16 8.25
CA PHE A 54 12.75 -6.67 8.83
C PHE A 54 12.03 -5.71 7.89
N THR A 55 12.70 -4.64 7.48
CA THR A 55 12.09 -3.56 6.68
C THR A 55 11.67 -4.04 5.31
N ALA A 56 12.48 -4.88 4.68
CA ALA A 56 12.17 -5.45 3.38
C ALA A 56 11.00 -6.45 3.47
N SER A 57 10.99 -7.33 4.47
CA SER A 57 9.91 -8.31 4.66
C SER A 57 8.57 -7.64 4.96
N PHE A 58 8.58 -6.59 5.79
CA PHE A 58 7.39 -5.81 6.08
C PHE A 58 6.83 -5.11 4.83
N ASN A 59 7.71 -4.48 4.04
CA ASN A 59 7.30 -3.85 2.79
C ASN A 59 6.79 -4.85 1.74
N ALA A 60 7.29 -6.08 1.74
CA ALA A 60 6.73 -7.13 0.90
C ALA A 60 5.28 -7.46 1.30
N ILE A 61 5.03 -7.65 2.59
CA ILE A 61 3.68 -7.96 3.13
C ILE A 61 2.71 -6.77 2.96
N THR A 62 3.21 -5.55 2.85
CA THR A 62 2.39 -4.33 2.73
C THR A 62 1.42 -4.40 1.53
N SER A 63 1.77 -5.10 0.44
CA SER A 63 0.83 -5.29 -0.68
C SER A 63 -0.43 -6.07 -0.27
N LEU A 64 -0.30 -7.07 0.60
CA LEU A 64 -1.44 -7.81 1.16
C LEU A 64 -2.27 -6.90 2.07
N LEU A 65 -1.62 -6.10 2.93
CA LEU A 65 -2.29 -5.18 3.84
C LEU A 65 -3.16 -4.16 3.09
N ILE A 66 -2.61 -3.58 2.00
CA ILE A 66 -3.35 -2.65 1.15
C ILE A 66 -4.49 -3.40 0.45
N SER A 67 -4.25 -4.60 -0.09
CA SER A 67 -5.24 -5.37 -0.85
C SER A 67 -6.50 -5.70 -0.06
N ILE A 68 -6.37 -6.05 1.23
CA ILE A 68 -7.50 -6.38 2.10
C ILE A 68 -8.44 -5.19 2.26
N ASN A 69 -7.86 -4.01 2.49
CA ASN A 69 -8.64 -2.78 2.62
C ASN A 69 -9.25 -2.31 1.28
N VAL A 70 -8.52 -2.45 0.16
CA VAL A 70 -9.09 -2.15 -1.16
C VAL A 70 -10.26 -3.08 -1.46
N TYR A 71 -10.09 -4.39 -1.25
CA TYR A 71 -11.15 -5.39 -1.41
C TYR A 71 -12.39 -5.00 -0.59
N GLN A 72 -12.21 -4.71 0.69
CA GLN A 72 -13.31 -4.34 1.58
C GLN A 72 -14.10 -3.13 1.06
N VAL A 73 -13.39 -2.06 0.68
CA VAL A 73 -14.04 -0.82 0.20
C VAL A 73 -14.82 -1.07 -1.09
N ILE A 74 -14.21 -1.77 -2.05
CA ILE A 74 -14.83 -2.01 -3.36
C ILE A 74 -15.99 -3.01 -3.25
N ASN A 75 -15.80 -4.14 -2.57
CA ASN A 75 -16.83 -5.17 -2.37
C ASN A 75 -18.06 -4.60 -1.65
N PHE A 76 -17.86 -3.73 -0.65
CA PHE A 76 -18.97 -3.08 0.04
C PHE A 76 -19.82 -2.21 -0.89
N GLU A 77 -19.18 -1.36 -1.69
CA GLU A 77 -19.91 -0.45 -2.60
C GLU A 77 -20.53 -1.19 -3.79
N GLU A 78 -19.96 -2.35 -4.15
CA GLU A 78 -20.55 -3.25 -5.13
C GLU A 78 -21.84 -3.90 -4.60
N ASN A 79 -21.83 -4.40 -3.35
CA ASN A 79 -22.99 -5.08 -2.76
C ASN A 79 -24.15 -4.15 -2.38
N ILE A 80 -23.93 -2.86 -2.16
CA ILE A 80 -24.99 -1.90 -1.76
C ILE A 80 -25.74 -1.31 -2.95
N GLY A 81 -25.24 -1.51 -4.17
CA GLY A 81 -25.94 -1.04 -5.38
C GLY A 81 -25.01 -0.80 -6.56
N HIS A 82 -24.00 -1.67 -6.73
CA HIS A 82 -23.10 -1.71 -7.90
C HIS A 82 -22.57 -0.33 -8.33
N PHE A 83 -22.13 0.47 -7.36
CA PHE A 83 -21.60 1.83 -7.59
C PHE A 83 -22.61 2.86 -8.15
N ASN A 84 -23.89 2.53 -8.37
CA ASN A 84 -24.87 3.46 -8.96
C ASN A 84 -24.99 4.77 -8.18
N HIS A 85 -24.99 4.68 -6.84
CA HIS A 85 -25.04 5.84 -5.95
C HIS A 85 -23.78 6.72 -6.00
N ILE A 86 -22.65 6.19 -6.49
CA ILE A 86 -21.39 6.92 -6.69
C ILE A 86 -21.34 7.51 -8.10
N LEU A 87 -21.76 6.74 -9.10
CA LEU A 87 -21.80 7.14 -10.51
C LEU A 87 -22.77 8.31 -10.75
N GLY A 88 -23.85 8.40 -9.98
CA GLY A 88 -24.79 9.53 -10.00
C GLY A 88 -24.28 10.81 -9.31
N LYS A 89 -23.12 10.79 -8.62
CA LYS A 89 -22.60 11.99 -7.95
C LYS A 89 -21.96 12.95 -8.94
N ALA A 90 -22.26 14.24 -8.80
CA ALA A 90 -21.66 15.32 -9.61
C ALA A 90 -20.12 15.35 -9.56
N ASN A 91 -19.50 14.89 -8.46
CA ASN A 91 -18.04 14.79 -8.35
C ASN A 91 -17.61 13.46 -7.73
N ARG A 92 -17.76 12.39 -8.52
CA ARG A 92 -17.40 11.01 -8.16
C ARG A 92 -15.92 10.81 -7.81
N LEU A 93 -15.02 11.67 -8.30
CA LEU A 93 -13.59 11.60 -7.95
C LEU A 93 -13.33 11.87 -6.47
N ASN A 94 -14.21 12.61 -5.79
CA ASN A 94 -14.08 12.83 -4.35
C ASN A 94 -14.25 11.53 -3.56
N TRP A 95 -15.15 10.64 -3.99
CA TRP A 95 -15.29 9.31 -3.39
C TRP A 95 -14.02 8.49 -3.59
N LEU A 96 -13.50 8.44 -4.83
CA LEU A 96 -12.27 7.70 -5.13
C LEU A 96 -11.09 8.17 -4.28
N ASN A 97 -10.89 9.48 -4.18
CA ASN A 97 -9.86 10.08 -3.33
C ASN A 97 -10.05 9.73 -1.85
N ALA A 98 -11.27 9.87 -1.33
CA ALA A 98 -11.56 9.56 0.07
C ALA A 98 -11.32 8.08 0.39
N SER A 99 -11.75 7.18 -0.49
CA SER A 99 -11.52 5.74 -0.38
C SER A 99 -10.04 5.39 -0.38
N MET A 100 -9.26 5.96 -1.31
CA MET A 100 -7.79 5.76 -1.34
C MET A 100 -7.14 6.29 -0.06
N ILE A 101 -7.48 7.49 0.39
CA ILE A 101 -6.93 8.08 1.63
C ILE A 101 -7.29 7.21 2.84
N PHE A 102 -8.53 6.72 2.93
CA PHE A 102 -8.96 5.84 4.01
C PHE A 102 -8.13 4.55 4.04
N THR A 103 -8.02 3.85 2.92
CA THR A 103 -7.20 2.64 2.79
C THR A 103 -5.73 2.91 3.14
N TYR A 104 -5.19 4.03 2.66
CA TYR A 104 -3.80 4.39 2.92
C TYR A 104 -3.53 4.82 4.37
N THR A 105 -4.53 5.38 5.06
CA THR A 105 -4.42 5.71 6.48
C THR A 105 -4.23 4.46 7.33
N ILE A 106 -4.93 3.36 7.02
CA ILE A 106 -4.74 2.08 7.72
C ILE A 106 -3.34 1.53 7.46
N THR A 107 -2.85 1.64 6.22
CA THR A 107 -1.49 1.24 5.84
C THR A 107 -0.45 2.07 6.60
N ALA A 108 -0.66 3.38 6.72
CA ALA A 108 0.21 4.26 7.49
C ALA A 108 0.25 3.89 8.97
N ILE A 109 -0.88 3.52 9.57
CA ILE A 109 -0.93 3.00 10.96
C ILE A 109 -0.08 1.74 11.08
N CYS A 110 -0.17 0.81 10.13
CA CYS A 110 0.65 -0.42 10.12
C CYS A 110 2.15 -0.09 10.04
N ILE A 111 2.55 0.83 9.15
CA ILE A 111 3.94 1.30 9.02
C ILE A 111 4.42 1.94 10.32
N LEU A 112 3.60 2.77 10.97
CA LEU A 112 3.96 3.39 12.25
C LEU A 112 4.16 2.35 13.35
N LEU A 113 3.30 1.33 13.44
CA LEU A 113 3.48 0.22 14.38
C LEU A 113 4.78 -0.55 14.13
N ALA A 114 5.08 -0.88 12.86
CA ALA A 114 6.34 -1.50 12.49
C ALA A 114 7.55 -0.61 12.79
N SER A 115 7.40 0.71 12.65
CA SER A 115 8.46 1.68 12.92
C SER A 115 8.78 1.81 14.40
N ILE A 116 7.78 1.69 15.28
CA ILE A 116 8.01 1.63 16.73
C ILE A 116 8.88 0.42 17.08
N ASN A 117 8.58 -0.75 16.50
CA ASN A 117 9.38 -1.95 16.71
C ASN A 117 10.82 -1.79 16.19
N LEU A 118 10.97 -1.22 14.99
CA LEU A 118 12.28 -0.93 14.42
C LEU A 118 13.11 0.01 15.30
N LEU A 119 12.51 1.09 15.80
CA LEU A 119 13.19 2.05 16.66
C LEU A 119 13.61 1.41 18.00
N TRP A 120 12.76 0.54 18.55
CA TRP A 120 13.05 -0.19 19.78
C TRP A 120 14.29 -1.07 19.66
N HIS A 121 14.44 -1.78 18.52
CA HIS A 121 15.53 -2.73 18.32
C HIS A 121 16.77 -2.17 17.64
N SER A 122 16.68 -1.04 16.92
CA SER A 122 17.83 -0.43 16.24
C SER A 122 18.43 0.76 16.98
N HIS A 123 17.63 1.46 17.79
CA HIS A 123 17.94 2.78 18.35
C HIS A 123 18.39 3.82 17.31
N ASP A 124 18.13 3.59 16.02
CA ASP A 124 18.53 4.47 14.93
C ASP A 124 17.32 5.24 14.37
N MET A 125 17.24 6.51 14.76
CA MET A 125 16.18 7.41 14.30
C MET A 125 16.28 7.69 12.79
N LYS A 126 17.48 7.75 12.23
CA LYS A 126 17.67 8.05 10.80
C LYS A 126 17.14 6.90 9.94
N ILE A 127 17.50 5.67 10.29
CA ILE A 127 16.99 4.48 9.56
C ILE A 127 15.48 4.34 9.75
N THR A 128 14.96 4.59 10.95
CA THR A 128 13.52 4.53 11.21
C THR A 128 12.75 5.56 10.37
N LEU A 129 13.21 6.81 10.30
CA LEU A 129 12.58 7.84 9.47
C LEU A 129 12.69 7.51 7.98
N MET A 130 13.83 6.97 7.54
CA MET A 130 14.00 6.49 6.16
C MET A 130 13.00 5.39 5.84
N PHE A 131 12.84 4.41 6.72
CA PHE A 131 11.85 3.34 6.58
C PHE A 131 10.43 3.89 6.46
N ILE A 132 10.02 4.83 7.32
CA ILE A 132 8.70 5.47 7.24
C ILE A 132 8.52 6.15 5.87
N GLY A 133 9.47 7.00 5.48
CA GLY A 133 9.39 7.78 4.24
C GLY A 133 9.32 6.89 3.00
N VAL A 134 10.22 5.92 2.89
CA VAL A 134 10.30 4.95 1.79
C VAL A 134 9.02 4.13 1.69
N SER A 135 8.53 3.61 2.83
CA SER A 135 7.34 2.76 2.85
C SER A 135 6.07 3.54 2.51
N LEU A 136 5.92 4.77 3.00
CA LEU A 136 4.78 5.65 2.66
C LEU A 136 4.86 6.25 1.26
N PHE A 137 6.06 6.36 0.69
CA PHE A 137 6.20 6.91 -0.64
C PHE A 137 5.97 5.82 -1.67
N PHE A 138 6.80 4.77 -1.69
CA PHE A 138 6.82 3.81 -2.80
C PHE A 138 5.61 2.88 -2.87
N ASN A 139 4.95 2.59 -1.74
CA ASN A 139 3.75 1.74 -1.74
C ASN A 139 2.51 2.41 -2.35
N VAL A 140 2.56 3.69 -2.76
CA VAL A 140 1.46 4.35 -3.48
C VAL A 140 1.19 3.70 -4.84
N ILE A 141 2.21 3.19 -5.53
CA ILE A 141 2.02 2.45 -6.80
C ILE A 141 1.13 1.22 -6.59
N ILE A 142 1.36 0.49 -5.50
CA ILE A 142 0.59 -0.71 -5.15
C ILE A 142 -0.88 -0.33 -4.90
N LEU A 143 -1.12 0.75 -4.15
CA LEU A 143 -2.47 1.29 -3.93
C LEU A 143 -3.18 1.58 -5.26
N LEU A 144 -2.53 2.32 -6.16
CA LEU A 144 -3.12 2.70 -7.46
C LEU A 144 -3.47 1.48 -8.30
N LEU A 145 -2.55 0.52 -8.43
CA LEU A 145 -2.79 -0.71 -9.19
C LEU A 145 -3.94 -1.51 -8.60
N LEU A 146 -3.97 -1.70 -7.29
CA LEU A 146 -5.07 -2.41 -6.64
C LEU A 146 -6.41 -1.75 -6.92
N PHE A 147 -6.52 -0.42 -6.81
CA PHE A 147 -7.76 0.29 -7.17
C PHE A 147 -8.13 0.13 -8.65
N ILE A 148 -7.16 0.19 -9.58
CA ILE A 148 -7.41 -0.03 -11.02
C ILE A 148 -8.03 -1.41 -11.25
N PHE A 149 -7.37 -2.48 -10.81
CA PHE A 149 -7.86 -3.84 -11.01
C PHE A 149 -9.20 -4.07 -10.30
N SER A 150 -9.33 -3.55 -9.08
CA SER A 150 -10.52 -3.78 -8.26
C SER A 150 -11.73 -3.03 -8.75
N ILE A 151 -11.58 -1.84 -9.34
CA ILE A 151 -12.71 -1.05 -9.88
C ILE A 151 -13.08 -1.56 -11.27
N PHE A 152 -12.12 -1.69 -12.19
CA PHE A 152 -12.45 -1.94 -13.59
C PHE A 152 -12.70 -3.41 -13.93
N ILE A 153 -12.22 -4.36 -13.11
CA ILE A 153 -12.38 -5.80 -13.37
C ILE A 153 -13.33 -6.45 -12.38
N LYS A 154 -12.87 -6.74 -11.16
CA LYS A 154 -13.69 -7.33 -10.08
C LYS A 154 -13.12 -6.98 -8.71
N ASP A 155 -13.94 -6.83 -7.69
CA ASP A 155 -13.51 -6.57 -6.31
C ASP A 155 -12.48 -7.60 -5.80
N VAL A 156 -12.72 -8.89 -6.07
CA VAL A 156 -11.80 -10.00 -5.73
C VAL A 156 -10.40 -9.83 -6.35
N MET A 157 -10.28 -9.08 -7.45
CA MET A 157 -8.97 -8.82 -8.07
C MET A 157 -8.05 -8.01 -7.16
N ALA A 158 -8.57 -7.28 -6.17
CA ALA A 158 -7.71 -6.66 -5.16
C ALA A 158 -6.85 -7.71 -4.46
N ILE A 159 -7.47 -8.79 -3.98
CA ILE A 159 -6.79 -9.85 -3.24
C ILE A 159 -5.84 -10.62 -4.17
N VAL A 160 -6.31 -11.01 -5.35
CA VAL A 160 -5.49 -11.75 -6.33
C VAL A 160 -4.22 -10.96 -6.69
N VAL A 161 -4.38 -9.69 -7.05
CA VAL A 161 -3.25 -8.82 -7.42
C VAL A 161 -2.36 -8.54 -6.20
N GLY A 162 -2.94 -8.37 -5.01
CA GLY A 162 -2.19 -8.19 -3.76
C GLY A 162 -1.27 -9.37 -3.44
N VAL A 163 -1.77 -10.60 -3.61
CA VAL A 163 -1.00 -11.84 -3.43
C VAL A 163 0.10 -11.97 -4.49
N LEU A 164 -0.21 -11.69 -5.75
CA LEU A 164 0.80 -11.70 -6.82
C LEU A 164 1.91 -10.67 -6.56
N MET A 165 1.55 -9.47 -6.12
CA MET A 165 2.52 -8.43 -5.74
C MET A 165 3.35 -8.82 -4.51
N PHE A 166 2.76 -9.53 -3.55
CA PHE A 166 3.50 -10.03 -2.40
C PHE A 166 4.57 -11.03 -2.85
N ILE A 167 4.18 -12.04 -3.63
CA ILE A 167 5.12 -13.04 -4.18
C ILE A 167 6.20 -12.35 -5.02
N PHE A 168 5.80 -11.40 -5.87
CA PHE A 168 6.72 -10.60 -6.68
C PHE A 168 7.72 -9.81 -5.83
N ASN A 169 7.26 -9.16 -4.75
CA ASN A 169 8.12 -8.41 -3.84
C ASN A 169 9.00 -9.31 -2.96
N VAL A 170 8.59 -10.54 -2.67
CA VAL A 170 9.47 -11.51 -2.01
C VAL A 170 10.58 -11.90 -2.98
N TYR A 171 10.25 -12.36 -4.17
CA TYR A 171 11.23 -12.84 -5.14
C TYR A 171 12.15 -11.71 -5.65
N PHE A 172 11.57 -10.66 -6.22
CA PHE A 172 12.33 -9.54 -6.79
C PHE A 172 12.65 -8.43 -5.79
N GLY A 173 12.15 -8.46 -4.56
CA GLY A 173 12.51 -7.45 -3.55
C GLY A 173 13.51 -7.96 -2.53
N LEU A 174 13.31 -9.19 -2.03
CA LEU A 174 14.14 -9.78 -0.98
C LEU A 174 15.28 -10.65 -1.51
N GLU A 175 15.00 -11.51 -2.51
CA GLU A 175 15.94 -12.58 -2.88
C GLU A 175 16.96 -12.17 -3.96
N VAL A 176 16.52 -11.47 -5.02
CA VAL A 176 17.39 -11.12 -6.16
C VAL A 176 18.23 -9.87 -5.88
N LEU A 177 19.10 -9.90 -4.87
CA LEU A 177 19.89 -8.72 -4.44
C LEU A 177 21.06 -8.33 -5.37
N GLY A 178 21.37 -9.11 -6.42
CA GLY A 178 22.53 -8.87 -7.28
C GLY A 178 22.26 -8.32 -8.69
N ASP A 179 21.01 -8.31 -9.15
CA ASP A 179 20.72 -8.15 -10.58
C ASP A 179 20.17 -6.75 -10.90
N HIS A 180 20.91 -5.86 -11.56
CA HIS A 180 20.52 -4.45 -11.77
C HIS A 180 19.13 -4.21 -12.42
N SER A 181 18.45 -5.27 -12.87
CA SER A 181 17.07 -5.30 -13.37
C SER A 181 16.06 -4.69 -12.39
N TRP A 182 16.29 -4.76 -11.07
CA TRP A 182 15.38 -4.20 -10.07
C TRP A 182 15.33 -2.66 -10.04
N PHE A 183 16.35 -1.96 -10.56
CA PHE A 183 16.31 -0.49 -10.70
C PHE A 183 15.20 0.01 -11.61
N TYR A 184 14.57 -0.88 -12.37
CA TYR A 184 13.51 -0.55 -13.31
C TYR A 184 12.14 -1.01 -12.82
N LEU A 185 12.03 -1.55 -11.61
CA LEU A 185 10.81 -2.12 -11.04
C LEU A 185 10.34 -1.34 -9.81
N PRO A 186 9.59 -0.22 -9.98
CA PRO A 186 9.18 0.62 -8.86
C PRO A 186 8.40 -0.04 -7.73
N ILE A 187 7.71 -1.15 -8.04
CA ILE A 187 6.94 -1.92 -7.05
C ILE A 187 7.87 -2.49 -5.96
N THR A 188 9.14 -2.76 -6.28
CA THR A 188 10.13 -3.31 -5.34
C THR A 188 10.95 -2.24 -4.63
N TYR A 189 10.71 -0.94 -4.87
CA TYR A 189 11.56 0.10 -4.27
C TYR A 189 11.38 0.17 -2.75
N ALA A 190 10.15 -0.01 -2.26
CA ALA A 190 9.87 -0.01 -0.82
C ALA A 190 10.68 -1.08 -0.07
N THR A 191 10.86 -2.26 -0.67
CA THR A 191 11.56 -3.39 -0.03
C THR A 191 13.08 -3.21 -0.03
N ARG A 192 13.66 -2.47 -0.98
CA ARG A 192 15.11 -2.41 -1.18
C ARG A 192 15.78 -1.14 -0.64
N TYR A 193 15.06 -0.02 -0.60
CA TYR A 193 15.68 1.28 -0.35
C TYR A 193 16.32 1.44 1.03
N VAL A 194 15.79 0.78 2.06
CA VAL A 194 16.40 0.81 3.40
C VAL A 194 17.74 0.06 3.41
N TYR A 195 17.79 -1.10 2.77
CA TYR A 195 19.02 -1.87 2.60
C TYR A 195 20.09 -1.07 1.85
N MET A 196 19.72 -0.44 0.73
CA MET A 196 20.64 0.39 -0.05
C MET A 196 21.12 1.62 0.71
N PHE A 197 20.27 2.19 1.57
CA PHE A 197 20.66 3.27 2.46
C PHE A 197 21.72 2.80 3.47
N ILE A 198 21.56 1.60 4.02
CA ILE A 198 22.53 0.99 4.95
C ILE A 198 23.86 0.70 4.23
N GLU A 199 23.83 0.25 2.98
CA GLU A 199 25.03 -0.03 2.18
C GLU A 199 25.69 1.22 1.56
N GLY A 200 25.04 2.39 1.63
CA GLY A 200 25.55 3.63 1.03
C GLY A 200 25.47 3.66 -0.50
N SER A 201 24.70 2.76 -1.12
CA SER A 201 24.64 2.54 -2.57
C SER A 201 23.32 3.01 -3.18
N ILE A 202 22.91 4.26 -2.90
CA ILE A 202 21.59 4.79 -3.32
C ILE A 202 21.69 5.50 -4.68
N PRO A 203 21.26 4.92 -5.81
CA PRO A 203 20.96 5.70 -7.00
C PRO A 203 19.60 6.34 -6.79
N VAL A 204 19.61 7.65 -6.57
CA VAL A 204 18.41 8.42 -6.21
C VAL A 204 17.69 8.96 -7.44
N THR A 205 18.43 9.43 -8.44
CA THR A 205 17.84 10.23 -9.52
C THR A 205 17.00 9.40 -10.50
N LEU A 206 17.57 8.29 -11.02
CA LEU A 206 16.90 7.46 -12.03
C LEU A 206 15.68 6.74 -11.45
N THR A 207 15.84 6.16 -10.26
CA THR A 207 14.79 5.48 -9.51
C THR A 207 13.61 6.40 -9.19
N LEU A 208 13.86 7.61 -8.68
CA LEU A 208 12.82 8.61 -8.44
C LEU A 208 12.14 9.04 -9.74
N ALA A 209 12.90 9.24 -10.83
CA ALA A 209 12.33 9.60 -12.12
C ALA A 209 11.37 8.52 -12.64
N ILE A 210 11.82 7.26 -12.66
CA ILE A 210 11.00 6.11 -13.07
C ILE A 210 9.77 5.98 -12.17
N TYR A 211 9.95 6.11 -10.86
CA TYR A 211 8.85 6.03 -9.88
C TYR A 211 7.78 7.10 -10.14
N ILE A 212 8.18 8.37 -10.29
CA ILE A 212 7.25 9.48 -10.51
C ILE A 212 6.50 9.28 -11.83
N ILE A 213 7.20 8.90 -12.89
CA ILE A 213 6.58 8.64 -14.20
C ILE A 213 5.52 7.55 -14.09
N ILE A 214 5.85 6.40 -13.52
CA ILE A 214 4.92 5.27 -13.39
C ILE A 214 3.75 5.63 -12.48
N THR A 215 4.00 6.31 -11.36
CA THR A 215 2.94 6.75 -10.44
C THR A 215 1.96 7.70 -11.13
N LEU A 216 2.47 8.68 -11.88
CA LEU A 216 1.63 9.62 -12.63
C LEU A 216 0.82 8.93 -13.73
N LEU A 217 1.43 8.00 -14.47
CA LEU A 217 0.71 7.22 -15.49
C LEU A 217 -0.45 6.42 -14.90
N LEU A 218 -0.20 5.71 -13.78
CA LEU A 218 -1.21 4.94 -13.07
C LEU A 218 -2.31 5.84 -12.49
N ALA A 219 -1.95 6.98 -11.91
CA ALA A 219 -2.92 7.96 -11.44
C ALA A 219 -3.77 8.49 -12.60
N VAL A 220 -3.17 8.91 -13.72
CA VAL A 220 -3.93 9.38 -14.88
C VAL A 220 -4.90 8.29 -15.38
N LEU A 221 -4.44 7.03 -15.47
CA LEU A 221 -5.28 5.91 -15.89
C LEU A 221 -6.47 5.70 -14.95
N LEU A 222 -6.22 5.65 -13.64
CA LEU A 222 -7.26 5.45 -12.63
C LEU A 222 -8.28 6.59 -12.64
N PHE A 223 -7.81 7.84 -12.57
CA PHE A 223 -8.68 9.01 -12.45
C PHE A 223 -9.47 9.29 -13.73
N LYS A 224 -8.82 9.25 -14.90
CA LYS A 224 -9.54 9.42 -16.18
C LYS A 224 -10.45 8.24 -16.47
N GLY A 225 -10.00 7.02 -16.18
CA GLY A 225 -10.79 5.80 -16.33
C GLY A 225 -12.05 5.86 -15.47
N PHE A 226 -11.91 6.16 -14.18
CA PHE A 226 -13.03 6.24 -13.25
C PHE A 226 -14.02 7.34 -13.63
N ASN A 227 -13.51 8.48 -14.12
CA ASN A 227 -14.36 9.57 -14.59
C ASN A 227 -15.02 9.32 -15.95
N LYS A 228 -14.78 8.20 -16.62
CA LYS A 228 -15.52 7.77 -17.82
C LYS A 228 -16.26 6.44 -17.62
N TRP A 229 -16.01 5.78 -16.50
CA TRP A 229 -16.56 4.47 -16.20
C TRP A 229 -18.07 4.56 -15.91
N SER A 230 -18.84 3.64 -16.47
CA SER A 230 -20.30 3.56 -16.32
C SER A 230 -20.74 2.46 -15.36
N GLY A 231 -19.82 1.93 -14.55
CA GLY A 231 -20.09 0.75 -13.71
C GLY A 231 -19.87 -0.55 -14.48
N ARG A 232 -20.14 -1.68 -13.81
CA ARG A 232 -20.11 -3.01 -14.42
C ARG A 232 -21.48 -3.36 -14.98
N THR A 233 -21.49 -4.14 -16.05
CA THR A 233 -22.72 -4.80 -16.50
C THR A 233 -23.18 -5.79 -15.43
N ILE A 234 -24.32 -5.50 -14.80
CA ILE A 234 -24.99 -6.43 -13.90
C ILE A 234 -25.61 -7.49 -14.81
N LYS A 235 -25.10 -8.73 -14.74
CA LYS A 235 -25.81 -9.88 -15.30
C LYS A 235 -26.64 -10.43 -14.15
N ASP A 236 -27.94 -10.15 -14.21
CA ASP A 236 -28.94 -10.78 -13.35
C ASP A 236 -28.97 -12.29 -13.57
#